data_AF-A0A3M1CPA9-F1
#
_entry.id   AF-A0A3M1CPA9-F1
#
_cell.length_a   1.000
_cell.length_b   1.000
_cell.length_c   1.000
_cell.angle_alpha   90.00
_cell.angle_beta   90.00
_cell.angle_gamma   90.00
#
_symmetry.space_group_name_H-M   'P 1'
#
loop_
_entity.id
_entity.type
_entity.pdbx_description
1 polymer ?
#
loop_
_entity_poly.entity_id
_entity_poly.type
_entity_poly.pdbx_seq_one_letter_code
_entity_poly.pdbx_strand_id
1 'polypeptide(L)'
;EFSPPPKLLARIQHNRGMVFVKLKKNAAAARAFLQAAELDPDSPAADNNLFMAAGSFEAAGDAPSAIDAYKKLLERHPRSAYRQAALRRLQRLSHGKLPEAARQQTASQAQPQQSQPAKPRREPPAASSSTQPEGSKPPAKPQKPYEAKTTDDGND
;
A
#
# COMPACT_ATOMS: atom_id res chain seq x y z
N GLU A 1 6.15 12.11 -30.02
CA GLU A 1 7.15 12.10 -28.93
C GLU A 1 7.72 10.69 -28.77
N PHE A 2 9.04 10.54 -28.73
CA PHE A 2 9.69 9.25 -28.49
C PHE A 2 10.07 9.19 -27.02
N SER A 3 9.26 8.52 -26.21
CA SER A 3 9.60 8.23 -24.82
C SER A 3 10.28 6.86 -24.76
N PRO A 4 11.52 6.75 -24.24
CA PRO A 4 12.22 5.47 -24.18
C PRO A 4 11.47 4.49 -23.26
N PRO A 5 11.51 3.18 -23.56
CA PRO A 5 10.77 2.19 -22.79
C PRO A 5 11.26 2.13 -21.32
N PRO A 6 10.36 1.91 -20.33
CA PRO A 6 10.70 1.92 -18.91
C PRO A 6 11.84 0.97 -18.51
N LYS A 7 11.90 -0.23 -19.11
CA LYS A 7 12.97 -1.21 -18.88
C LYS A 7 14.35 -0.70 -19.29
N LEU A 8 14.42 0.05 -20.40
CA LEU A 8 15.67 0.67 -20.83
C LEU A 8 16.08 1.77 -19.85
N LEU A 9 15.13 2.62 -19.43
CA LEU A 9 15.37 3.64 -18.41
C LEU A 9 15.84 3.01 -17.09
N ALA A 10 15.25 1.90 -16.65
CA ALA A 10 15.66 1.19 -15.43
C ALA A 10 17.13 0.76 -15.50
N ARG A 11 17.56 0.16 -16.62
CA ARG A 11 18.96 -0.24 -16.85
C ARG A 11 19.91 0.96 -16.85
N ILE A 12 19.52 2.07 -17.49
CA ILE A 12 20.31 3.31 -17.50
C ILE A 12 20.46 3.85 -16.07
N GLN A 13 19.39 3.87 -15.29
CA GLN A 13 19.41 4.34 -13.91
C GLN A 13 20.26 3.45 -13.00
N HIS A 14 20.19 2.12 -13.16
CA HIS A 14 21.08 1.18 -12.47
C HIS A 14 22.56 1.50 -12.77
N ASN A 15 22.92 1.62 -14.05
CA ASN A 15 24.29 1.94 -14.46
C ASN A 15 24.73 3.30 -13.91
N ARG A 16 23.83 4.29 -13.91
CA ARG A 16 24.10 5.62 -13.32
C ARG A 16 24.36 5.50 -11.81
N GLY A 17 23.61 4.67 -11.10
CA GLY A 17 23.85 4.33 -9.70
C GLY A 17 25.24 3.75 -9.48
N MET A 18 25.65 2.78 -10.30
CA MET A 18 26.99 2.18 -10.25
C MET A 18 28.11 3.21 -10.47
N VAL A 19 27.93 4.15 -11.41
CA VAL A 19 28.88 5.25 -11.62
C VAL A 19 28.96 6.13 -10.37
N PHE A 20 27.84 6.49 -9.76
CA PHE A 20 27.84 7.30 -8.54
C PHE A 20 28.49 6.59 -7.35
N VAL A 21 28.33 5.27 -7.21
CA VAL A 21 29.06 4.48 -6.20
C VAL A 21 30.58 4.60 -6.41
N LYS A 22 31.07 4.44 -7.65
CA LYS A 22 32.50 4.59 -7.96
C LYS A 22 33.02 6.00 -7.64
N LEU A 23 32.17 7.02 -7.81
CA LEU A 23 32.45 8.41 -7.46
C LEU A 23 32.24 8.73 -5.97
N LYS A 24 31.87 7.75 -5.13
CA LYS A 24 31.52 7.93 -3.71
C LYS A 24 30.38 8.93 -3.46
N LYS A 25 29.54 9.17 -4.47
CA LYS A 25 28.36 10.05 -4.40
C LYS A 25 27.15 9.24 -3.93
N ASN A 26 27.19 8.80 -2.66
CA ASN A 26 26.27 7.80 -2.11
C ASN A 26 24.79 8.19 -2.20
N ALA A 27 24.42 9.44 -1.90
CA ALA A 27 23.03 9.91 -2.01
C ALA A 27 22.50 9.88 -3.45
N ALA A 28 23.34 10.25 -4.42
CA ALA A 28 22.96 10.21 -5.84
C ALA A 28 22.86 8.77 -6.36
N ALA A 29 23.76 7.89 -5.90
CA ALA A 29 23.70 6.46 -6.18
C ALA A 29 22.38 5.86 -5.68
N ALA A 30 22.03 6.15 -4.43
CA ALA A 30 20.81 5.65 -3.80
C ALA A 30 19.56 6.00 -4.62
N ARG A 31 19.41 7.28 -5.00
CA ARG A 31 18.28 7.75 -5.82
C ARG A 31 18.23 7.09 -7.19
N ALA A 32 19.38 6.90 -7.85
CA ALA A 32 19.43 6.26 -9.16
C ALA A 32 19.00 4.79 -9.10
N PHE A 33 19.47 4.04 -8.10
CA PHE A 33 19.02 2.66 -7.90
C PHE A 33 17.53 2.57 -7.55
N LEU A 34 17.02 3.49 -6.72
CA LEU A 34 15.61 3.50 -6.35
C LEU A 34 14.71 3.78 -7.56
N GLN A 35 15.10 4.74 -8.41
CA GLN A 35 14.44 5.00 -9.70
C GLN A 35 14.48 3.76 -10.61
N ALA A 36 15.60 3.04 -10.66
CA ALA A 36 15.69 1.81 -11.45
C ALA A 36 14.69 0.74 -10.98
N ALA A 37 14.53 0.56 -9.67
CA ALA A 37 13.55 -0.35 -9.08
C ALA A 37 12.09 0.11 -9.28
N GLU A 38 11.84 1.42 -9.34
CA GLU A 38 10.50 1.97 -9.59
C GLU A 38 10.09 1.86 -11.06
N LEU A 39 11.04 1.99 -11.99
CA LEU A 39 10.80 1.90 -13.42
C LEU A 39 10.54 0.47 -13.91
N ASP A 40 11.14 -0.54 -13.26
CA ASP A 40 10.94 -1.95 -13.60
C ASP A 40 10.89 -2.83 -12.33
N PRO A 41 9.80 -2.74 -11.55
CA PRO A 41 9.68 -3.35 -10.22
C PRO A 41 9.62 -4.87 -10.23
N ASP A 42 9.22 -5.48 -11.35
CA ASP A 42 9.13 -6.94 -11.48
C ASP A 42 10.40 -7.55 -12.11
N SER A 43 11.41 -6.73 -12.41
CA SER A 43 12.65 -7.22 -12.98
C SER A 43 13.43 -8.09 -11.99
N PRO A 44 14.18 -9.09 -12.48
CA PRO A 44 15.12 -9.86 -11.64
C PRO A 44 16.21 -9.01 -10.98
N ALA A 45 16.36 -7.74 -11.39
CA ALA A 45 17.32 -6.80 -10.82
C ALA A 45 16.69 -5.81 -9.82
N ALA A 46 15.36 -5.79 -9.68
CA ALA A 46 14.65 -4.84 -8.83
C ALA A 46 15.03 -5.00 -7.35
N ASP A 47 15.17 -6.23 -6.87
CA ASP A 47 15.58 -6.52 -5.51
C ASP A 47 17.03 -6.07 -5.22
N ASN A 48 17.94 -6.32 -6.16
CA ASN A 48 19.32 -5.82 -6.11
C ASN A 48 19.35 -4.29 -6.11
N ASN A 49 18.54 -3.64 -6.94
CA ASN A 49 18.44 -2.18 -6.98
C ASN A 49 17.96 -1.61 -5.64
N LEU A 50 16.92 -2.18 -5.03
CA LEU A 50 16.45 -1.76 -3.71
C LEU A 50 17.53 -1.98 -2.63
N PHE A 51 18.24 -3.10 -2.68
CA PHE A 51 19.33 -3.40 -1.74
C PHE A 51 20.50 -2.42 -1.88
N MET A 52 20.92 -2.14 -3.12
CA MET A 52 21.97 -1.17 -3.43
C MET A 52 21.57 0.25 -3.05
N ALA A 53 20.30 0.62 -3.26
CA ALA A 53 19.76 1.90 -2.84
C ALA A 53 19.84 2.07 -1.32
N ALA A 54 19.38 1.05 -0.57
CA ALA A 54 19.41 1.06 0.88
C ALA A 54 20.84 1.17 1.43
N GLY A 55 21.78 0.35 0.94
CA GLY A 55 23.18 0.42 1.35
C GLY A 55 23.85 1.75 0.98
N SER A 56 23.45 2.36 -0.14
CA SER A 56 23.93 3.69 -0.53
C SER A 56 23.38 4.80 0.36
N PHE A 57 22.12 4.70 0.82
CA PHE A 57 21.58 5.62 1.82
C PHE A 57 22.29 5.47 3.18
N GLU A 58 22.59 4.24 3.62
CA GLU A 58 23.41 4.02 4.82
C GLU A 58 24.76 4.72 4.70
N ALA A 59 25.45 4.56 3.56
CA ALA A 59 26.74 5.18 3.31
C ALA A 59 26.65 6.72 3.15
N ALA A 60 25.47 7.26 2.92
CA ALA A 60 25.20 8.69 2.92
C ALA A 60 24.79 9.23 4.31
N GLY A 61 24.64 8.36 5.32
CA GLY A 61 24.13 8.72 6.65
C GLY A 61 22.61 8.89 6.74
N ASP A 62 21.88 8.59 5.66
CA ASP A 62 20.42 8.68 5.61
C ASP A 62 19.78 7.36 6.06
N ALA A 63 19.82 7.11 7.37
CA ALA A 63 19.24 5.92 7.97
C ALA A 63 17.71 5.77 7.71
N PRO A 64 16.88 6.84 7.78
CA PRO A 64 15.46 6.73 7.45
C PRO A 64 15.21 6.19 6.03
N SER A 65 15.83 6.79 5.01
CA SER A 65 15.64 6.34 3.61
C SER A 65 16.18 4.92 3.39
N ALA A 66 17.27 4.54 4.07
CA ALA A 66 17.80 3.19 4.02
C ALA A 66 16.81 2.16 4.56
N ILE A 67 16.17 2.47 5.70
CA ILE A 67 15.15 1.61 6.31
C ILE A 67 13.97 1.40 5.37
N ASP A 68 13.48 2.47 4.75
CA ASP A 68 12.34 2.39 3.83
C ASP A 68 12.68 1.54 2.60
N ALA A 69 13.88 1.70 2.04
CA ALA A 69 14.33 0.89 0.92
C ALA A 69 14.47 -0.61 1.29
N TYR A 70 15.01 -0.91 2.48
CA TYR A 70 15.06 -2.31 2.97
C TYR A 70 13.67 -2.90 3.19
N LYS A 71 12.72 -2.14 3.76
CA LYS A 71 11.33 -2.58 3.93
C LYS A 71 10.68 -2.87 2.58
N LYS A 72 10.79 -1.96 1.61
CA LYS A 72 10.30 -2.15 0.24
C LYS A 72 10.83 -3.43 -0.40
N LEU A 73 12.12 -3.74 -0.22
CA LEU A 73 12.70 -5.00 -0.70
C LEU A 73 12.03 -6.21 -0.06
N LEU A 74 11.85 -6.19 1.27
CA LEU A 74 11.28 -7.31 2.02
C LEU A 74 9.79 -7.54 1.73
N GLU A 75 9.07 -6.47 1.41
CA GLU A 75 7.65 -6.48 1.04
C GLU A 75 7.44 -6.94 -0.40
N ARG A 76 8.18 -6.36 -1.36
CA ARG A 76 8.00 -6.65 -2.80
C ARG A 76 8.68 -7.94 -3.24
N HIS A 77 9.81 -8.28 -2.62
CA HIS A 77 10.62 -9.44 -2.99
C HIS A 77 10.89 -10.33 -1.77
N PRO A 78 9.85 -10.97 -1.19
CA PRO A 78 9.96 -11.78 0.01
C PRO A 78 10.86 -13.02 -0.16
N ARG A 79 11.18 -13.41 -1.40
CA ARG A 79 12.08 -14.53 -1.73
C ARG A 79 13.44 -14.07 -2.27
N SER A 80 13.76 -12.78 -2.19
CA SER A 80 15.05 -12.24 -2.64
C SER A 80 16.23 -12.88 -1.92
N ALA A 81 17.32 -13.12 -2.64
CA ALA A 81 18.60 -13.54 -2.06
C ALA A 81 19.14 -12.52 -1.03
N TYR A 82 18.76 -11.24 -1.16
CA TYR A 82 19.17 -10.17 -0.26
C TYR A 82 18.34 -10.09 1.03
N ARG A 83 17.25 -10.86 1.15
CA ARG A 83 16.32 -10.78 2.29
C ARG A 83 17.00 -10.83 3.65
N GLN A 84 17.86 -11.83 3.85
CA GLN A 84 18.53 -12.02 5.15
C GLN A 84 19.51 -10.88 5.45
N ALA A 85 20.19 -10.35 4.43
CA ALA A 85 21.05 -9.20 4.59
C ALA A 85 20.24 -7.94 4.94
N ALA A 86 19.13 -7.71 4.24
CA ALA A 86 18.22 -6.59 4.47
C ALA A 86 17.65 -6.61 5.90
N LEU A 87 17.19 -7.78 6.40
CA LEU A 87 16.71 -7.91 7.78
C LEU A 87 17.78 -7.55 8.82
N ARG A 88 19.01 -8.06 8.66
CA ARG A 88 20.12 -7.75 9.57
C ARG A 88 20.46 -6.27 9.57
N ARG A 89 20.47 -5.63 8.39
CA ARG A 89 20.73 -4.19 8.26
C ARG A 89 19.61 -3.37 8.88
N LEU A 90 18.36 -3.69 8.58
CA LEU A 90 17.18 -3.04 9.15
C LEU A 90 17.17 -3.12 10.69
N GLN A 91 17.48 -4.29 11.25
CA GLN A 91 17.57 -4.48 12.70
C GLN A 91 18.66 -3.57 13.29
N ARG A 92 19.85 -3.55 12.69
CA ARG A 92 20.96 -2.68 13.14
C ARG A 92 20.59 -1.20 13.10
N LEU A 93 19.99 -0.73 12.00
CA LEU A 93 19.59 0.67 11.84
C LEU A 93 18.49 1.07 12.84
N SER A 94 17.56 0.16 13.15
CA SER A 94 16.45 0.42 14.08
C SER A 94 16.91 0.49 15.55
N HIS A 95 17.86 -0.37 15.93
CA HIS A 95 18.46 -0.36 17.28
C HIS A 95 19.55 0.72 17.44
N GLY A 96 20.23 1.10 16.37
CA GLY A 96 21.38 2.03 16.37
C GLY A 96 21.07 3.52 16.60
N LYS A 97 19.97 3.88 17.28
CA LYS A 97 19.43 5.25 17.42
C LYS A 97 18.95 5.85 16.08
N LEU A 98 17.72 5.51 15.68
CA LEU A 98 16.95 6.41 14.83
C LEU A 98 16.64 7.70 15.61
N PRO A 99 16.68 8.89 14.99
CA PRO A 99 16.08 10.08 15.59
C PRO A 99 14.62 9.75 15.91
N GLU A 100 14.19 10.12 17.11
CA GLU A 100 12.92 9.71 17.74
C GLU A 100 11.69 9.98 16.85
N ALA A 101 11.77 11.02 16.01
CA ALA A 101 10.77 11.36 14.99
C ALA A 101 10.45 10.22 14.01
N ALA A 102 11.47 9.45 13.57
CA ALA A 102 11.26 8.33 12.65
C ALA A 102 10.59 7.13 13.34
N ARG A 103 10.84 6.94 14.65
CA ARG A 103 10.20 5.86 15.43
C ARG A 103 8.69 6.11 15.57
N GLN A 104 8.29 7.34 15.87
CA GLN A 104 6.87 7.69 16.04
C GLN A 104 6.07 7.50 14.74
N GLN A 105 6.65 7.86 13.58
CA GLN A 105 5.99 7.65 12.29
C GLN A 105 5.80 6.16 11.95
N THR A 106 6.80 5.32 12.22
CA THR A 106 6.67 3.86 11.99
C THR A 106 5.70 3.18 12.96
N ALA A 107 5.67 3.62 14.23
CA ALA A 107 4.73 3.09 15.22
C ALA A 107 3.28 3.50 14.92
N SER A 108 3.07 4.70 14.37
CA SER A 108 1.75 5.17 13.95
C SER A 108 1.22 4.46 12.71
N GLN A 109 2.09 3.98 11.80
CA GLN A 109 1.67 3.23 10.61
C GLN A 109 1.54 1.72 10.85
N ALA A 110 2.16 1.19 11.91
CA ALA A 110 2.14 -0.24 12.25
C ALA A 110 1.01 -0.65 13.22
N GLN A 111 0.07 0.25 13.55
CA GLN A 111 -1.16 -0.18 14.20
C GLN A 111 -1.96 -1.05 13.22
N PRO A 112 -2.22 -2.33 13.53
CA PRO A 112 -3.09 -3.14 12.70
C PRO A 112 -4.47 -2.48 12.70
N GLN A 113 -5.09 -2.36 11.52
CA GLN A 113 -6.49 -1.98 11.41
C GLN A 113 -7.30 -2.95 12.27
N GLN A 114 -7.63 -2.53 13.50
CA GLN A 114 -8.58 -3.22 14.35
C GLN A 114 -9.92 -3.12 13.64
N SER A 115 -10.36 -4.28 13.14
CA SER A 115 -11.72 -4.56 12.70
C SER A 115 -12.72 -3.85 13.61
N GLN A 116 -13.50 -2.94 13.02
CA GLN A 116 -14.56 -2.25 13.76
C GLN A 116 -15.50 -3.30 14.37
N PRO A 117 -15.80 -3.25 15.67
CA PRO A 117 -16.91 -4.03 16.20
C PRO A 117 -18.21 -3.37 15.71
N ALA A 118 -19.06 -4.18 15.08
CA ALA A 118 -20.41 -3.81 14.67
C ALA A 118 -21.19 -3.22 15.86
N LYS A 119 -21.81 -2.05 15.64
CA LYS A 119 -22.63 -1.38 16.65
C LYS A 119 -23.81 -2.28 17.07
N PRO A 120 -24.09 -2.46 18.37
CA PRO A 120 -25.33 -3.12 18.79
C PRO A 120 -26.52 -2.20 18.54
N ARG A 121 -27.51 -2.74 17.83
CA ARG A 121 -28.84 -2.15 17.58
C ARG A 121 -29.52 -1.88 18.93
N ARG A 122 -29.77 -0.60 19.25
CA ARG A 122 -30.62 -0.23 20.40
C ARG A 122 -32.09 -0.36 20.00
N GLU A 123 -32.83 -1.20 20.71
CA GLU A 123 -34.29 -1.20 20.70
C GLU A 123 -34.82 0.01 21.49
N PRO A 124 -35.90 0.67 21.05
CA PRO A 124 -36.53 1.73 21.83
C PRO A 124 -37.49 1.17 22.90
N PRO A 125 -37.58 1.78 24.09
CA PRO A 125 -38.52 1.37 25.13
C PRO A 125 -39.95 1.87 24.86
N ALA A 126 -40.91 1.10 25.39
CA ALA A 126 -42.35 1.30 25.26
C ALA A 126 -42.94 2.36 26.23
N ALA A 127 -44.11 2.87 25.80
CA ALA A 127 -45.32 3.19 26.57
C ALA A 127 -45.72 4.67 26.79
N SER A 128 -46.90 4.98 26.22
CA SER A 128 -48.04 5.76 26.77
C SER A 128 -47.93 7.30 26.84
N SER A 129 -48.91 8.13 26.44
CA SER A 129 -50.37 7.93 26.25
C SER A 129 -51.05 9.08 25.46
N SER A 130 -52.20 8.72 24.87
CA SER A 130 -53.46 9.49 24.70
C SER A 130 -53.51 10.77 23.84
N THR A 131 -54.20 10.69 22.68
CA THR A 131 -55.48 11.39 22.43
C THR A 131 -56.21 10.82 21.20
N GLN A 132 -57.49 10.50 21.36
CA GLN A 132 -58.52 10.27 20.33
C GLN A 132 -59.54 11.44 20.44
N PRO A 133 -60.56 11.65 19.55
CA PRO A 133 -61.28 10.64 18.74
C PRO A 133 -61.77 11.06 17.33
N GLU A 134 -62.40 10.07 16.66
CA GLU A 134 -63.44 10.09 15.59
C GLU A 134 -63.21 10.86 14.27
N GLY A 135 -63.60 10.39 13.08
CA GLY A 135 -64.39 9.24 12.66
C GLY A 135 -64.61 9.28 11.12
N SER A 136 -65.30 8.27 10.60
CA SER A 136 -65.87 8.10 9.24
C SER A 136 -65.17 7.13 8.29
N LYS A 137 -66.01 6.25 7.72
CA LYS A 137 -65.79 4.93 7.08
C LYS A 137 -65.73 5.06 5.52
N PRO A 138 -65.69 3.98 4.69
CA PRO A 138 -64.82 3.79 3.49
C PRO A 138 -65.71 3.75 2.19
N PRO A 139 -65.46 3.04 1.04
CA PRO A 139 -64.36 2.12 0.65
C PRO A 139 -63.89 2.13 -0.85
N ALA A 140 -62.96 1.20 -1.14
CA ALA A 140 -62.80 0.39 -2.36
C ALA A 140 -61.98 0.89 -3.57
N LYS A 141 -60.91 0.15 -3.96
CA LYS A 141 -60.90 -0.88 -5.04
C LYS A 141 -59.48 -1.44 -5.28
N PRO A 142 -59.34 -2.64 -5.90
CA PRO A 142 -58.08 -3.37 -6.02
C PRO A 142 -57.34 -3.09 -7.35
N GLN A 143 -56.01 -3.15 -7.36
CA GLN A 143 -55.22 -3.23 -8.59
C GLN A 143 -54.40 -4.53 -8.65
N LYS A 144 -54.41 -5.09 -9.86
CA LYS A 144 -53.98 -6.44 -10.28
C LYS A 144 -52.46 -6.65 -10.28
N PRO A 145 -51.99 -7.92 -10.32
CA PRO A 145 -50.59 -8.26 -10.52
C PRO A 145 -50.21 -8.17 -12.01
N TYR A 146 -48.98 -7.76 -12.32
CA TYR A 146 -48.40 -7.90 -13.66
C TYR A 146 -47.29 -8.93 -13.65
N GLU A 147 -47.44 -9.87 -14.58
CA GLU A 147 -46.66 -11.08 -14.81
C GLU A 147 -45.28 -10.81 -15.43
N ALA A 148 -44.40 -11.78 -15.22
CA ALA A 148 -43.14 -11.95 -15.92
C ALA A 148 -43.34 -12.15 -17.44
N LYS A 149 -42.39 -11.66 -18.24
CA LYS A 149 -42.13 -12.19 -19.58
C LYS A 149 -40.67 -12.57 -19.71
N THR A 150 -40.50 -13.86 -19.98
CA THR A 150 -39.34 -14.57 -20.51
C THR A 150 -39.18 -14.32 -22.01
N THR A 151 -37.94 -14.15 -22.46
CA THR A 151 -37.39 -14.47 -23.79
C THR A 151 -35.87 -14.49 -23.54
N ASP A 152 -35.17 -15.62 -23.38
CA ASP A 152 -34.90 -16.70 -24.34
C ASP A 152 -34.71 -16.20 -25.76
N ASP A 153 -33.44 -16.07 -26.16
CA ASP A 153 -32.97 -16.20 -27.54
C ASP A 153 -31.44 -16.12 -27.56
N GLY A 154 -30.78 -17.15 -28.08
CA GLY A 154 -29.35 -17.10 -28.40
C GLY A 154 -28.62 -18.43 -28.41
N ASN A 155 -29.08 -19.41 -29.20
CA ASN A 155 -28.25 -20.53 -29.65
C ASN A 155 -28.51 -20.83 -31.12
N ASP A 156 -27.68 -20.26 -31.99
CA ASP A 156 -27.03 -20.91 -33.15
C ASP A 156 -25.95 -19.98 -33.71
#